data_AF-A0A7Y0R2Z4-F1
#
_entry.id   AF-A0A7Y0R2Z4-F1
#
_cell.length_a   1.000
_cell.length_b   1.000
_cell.length_c   1.000
_cell.angle_alpha   90.00
_cell.angle_beta   90.00
_cell.angle_gamma   90.00
#
_symmetry.space_group_name_H-M   'P 1'
#
loop_
_entity.id
_entity.type
_entity.pdbx_description
1 polymer ?
#
loop_
_entity_poly.entity_id
_entity_poly.type
_entity_poly.pdbx_seq_one_letter_code
_entity_poly.pdbx_strand_id
1 'polypeptide(L)'
;QYGHRLVIDLPHGKKTATTAAKPSKPATTSKDMSTVQRAQEVLIVIDPGHGGEDPGSIGPSRRKYEKDAVLSISRKLAAQLDATPGIKTRMTRTGDYFVNLNRRVAFARENDAHLLISVHADAFTSPQPRGGSVFVLNTRRA
;
A
#
# COMPACT_ATOMS: atom_id res chain seq x y z
N GLN A 1 24.51 -22.08 4.23
CA GLN A 1 23.36 -22.97 3.98
C GLN A 1 22.13 -22.09 3.87
N TYR A 2 21.51 -21.99 2.70
CA TYR A 2 20.27 -21.22 2.51
C TYR A 2 19.08 -22.12 2.89
N GLY A 3 18.27 -21.66 3.85
CA GLY A 3 17.13 -22.39 4.41
C GLY A 3 16.00 -22.61 3.39
N HIS A 4 15.17 -23.61 3.67
CA HIS A 4 14.09 -24.07 2.80
C HIS A 4 13.09 -22.95 2.47
N ARG A 5 12.70 -22.88 1.19
CA ARG A 5 11.70 -21.95 0.66
C ARG A 5 10.50 -22.75 0.17
N LEU A 6 9.30 -22.39 0.63
CA LEU A 6 8.02 -22.93 0.13
C LEU A 6 7.35 -21.88 -0.75
N VAL A 7 7.07 -22.26 -2.00
CA VAL A 7 6.28 -21.47 -2.96
C VAL A 7 5.07 -22.31 -3.32
N ILE A 8 3.87 -21.74 -3.23
CA ILE A 8 2.62 -22.41 -3.61
C ILE A 8 2.06 -21.66 -4.82
N ASP A 9 2.19 -22.27 -5.99
CA ASP A 9 1.53 -21.82 -7.20
C ASP A 9 0.19 -22.52 -7.33
N LEU A 10 -0.89 -21.73 -7.42
CA LEU A 10 -2.24 -22.24 -7.61
C LEU A 10 -2.56 -22.30 -9.11
N PRO A 11 -2.89 -23.47 -9.67
CA PRO A 11 -3.28 -23.57 -11.07
C PRO A 11 -4.67 -22.99 -11.30
N HIS A 12 -4.84 -22.28 -12.41
CA HIS A 12 -6.15 -21.95 -12.95
C HIS A 12 -6.30 -22.65 -14.31
N GLY A 13 -7.02 -23.79 -14.34
CA GLY A 13 -7.53 -24.39 -15.58
C GLY A 13 -8.85 -23.70 -15.96
N LYS A 14 -9.19 -23.49 -17.24
CA LYS A 14 -9.11 -24.43 -18.35
C LYS A 14 -8.37 -23.88 -19.58
N LYS A 15 -7.68 -24.80 -20.26
CA LYS A 15 -7.02 -24.63 -21.56
C LYS A 15 -8.05 -24.31 -22.65
N THR A 16 -7.91 -23.16 -23.30
CA THR A 16 -8.32 -22.95 -24.69
C THR A 16 -7.06 -22.62 -25.50
N ALA A 17 -6.81 -23.41 -26.52
CA ALA A 17 -5.68 -23.23 -27.41
C ALA A 17 -5.96 -22.03 -28.34
N THR A 18 -5.18 -20.97 -28.19
CA THR A 18 -5.13 -19.90 -29.20
C THR A 18 -3.69 -19.36 -29.28
N THR A 19 -3.07 -19.61 -30.43
CA THR A 19 -1.87 -18.97 -31.03
C THR A 19 -0.86 -18.28 -30.09
N ALA A 20 0.36 -18.82 -30.07
CA ALA A 20 1.52 -18.32 -29.35
C ALA A 20 1.80 -16.82 -29.60
N ALA A 21 1.49 -15.98 -28.61
CA ALA A 21 2.08 -14.65 -28.51
C ALA A 21 3.51 -14.79 -27.99
N LYS A 22 4.46 -14.17 -28.69
CA LYS A 22 5.88 -14.06 -28.31
C LYS A 22 6.00 -13.56 -26.86
N PRO A 23 6.98 -14.05 -26.07
CA PRO A 23 7.17 -13.59 -24.69
C PRO A 23 7.48 -12.08 -24.71
N SER A 24 6.59 -11.27 -24.15
CA SER A 24 6.90 -9.89 -23.84
C SER A 24 7.98 -9.87 -22.76
N LYS A 25 9.06 -9.13 -23.02
CA LYS A 25 10.13 -8.89 -22.04
C LYS A 25 9.53 -8.42 -20.70
N PRO A 26 10.19 -8.69 -19.56
CA PRO A 26 9.81 -8.10 -18.29
C PRO A 26 9.69 -6.59 -18.48
N ALA A 27 8.57 -6.00 -18.07
CA ALA A 27 8.41 -4.57 -18.08
C ALA A 27 9.49 -3.97 -17.17
N THR A 28 10.54 -3.42 -17.79
CA THR A 28 11.51 -2.59 -17.10
C THR A 28 10.71 -1.40 -16.57
N THR A 29 10.54 -1.31 -15.24
CA THR A 29 9.99 -0.12 -14.61
C THR A 29 10.92 1.03 -14.96
N SER A 30 10.53 1.81 -15.97
CA SER A 30 11.24 3.03 -16.32
C SER A 30 11.13 3.95 -15.11
N LYS A 31 12.27 4.24 -14.48
CA LYS A 31 12.38 5.37 -13.53
C LYS A 31 12.28 6.72 -14.25
N ASP A 32 12.24 6.71 -15.58
CA ASP A 32 12.11 7.91 -16.37
C ASP A 32 10.63 8.27 -16.53
N MET A 33 10.18 9.19 -15.67
CA MET A 33 8.85 9.82 -15.73
C MET A 33 8.76 10.90 -16.81
N SER A 34 9.79 11.11 -17.64
CA SER A 34 9.79 12.14 -18.69
C SER A 34 8.68 11.97 -19.72
N THR A 35 8.15 10.75 -19.91
CA THR A 35 7.07 10.43 -20.85
C THR A 35 5.67 10.55 -20.25
N VAL A 36 5.54 10.74 -18.93
CA VAL A 36 4.27 11.19 -18.36
C VAL A 36 4.14 12.65 -18.77
N GLN A 37 3.22 12.95 -19.69
CA GLN A 37 2.94 14.33 -20.09
C GLN A 37 2.81 15.19 -18.81
N ARG A 38 3.72 16.17 -18.66
CA ARG A 38 3.89 17.04 -17.48
C ARG A 38 2.69 17.99 -17.21
N ALA A 39 1.47 17.59 -17.54
CA ALA A 39 0.30 18.46 -17.52
C ALA A 39 -0.57 18.28 -16.26
N GLN A 40 -0.52 17.13 -15.57
CA GLN A 40 -1.31 16.92 -14.35
C GLN A 40 -0.45 16.43 -13.19
N GLU A 41 -0.54 17.18 -12.10
CA GLU A 41 -0.01 16.82 -10.79
C GLU A 41 -0.67 15.52 -10.30
N VAL A 42 0.13 14.51 -9.95
CA VAL A 42 -0.36 13.24 -9.41
C VAL A 42 -0.62 13.42 -7.92
N LEU A 43 -1.90 13.52 -7.56
CA LEU A 43 -2.34 13.48 -6.17
C LEU A 43 -2.42 12.03 -5.63
N ILE A 44 -1.70 11.77 -4.54
CA ILE A 44 -1.71 10.52 -3.78
C ILE A 44 -2.30 10.78 -2.38
N VAL A 45 -3.33 10.03 -2.01
CA VAL A 45 -3.80 10.03 -0.61
C VAL A 45 -3.09 8.92 0.15
N ILE A 46 -2.52 9.27 1.29
CA ILE A 46 -1.88 8.35 2.22
C ILE A 46 -2.82 8.18 3.42
N ASP A 47 -3.11 6.93 3.76
CA ASP A 47 -4.00 6.57 4.84
C ASP A 47 -3.22 5.85 5.95
N PRO A 48 -2.81 6.56 7.02
CA PRO A 48 -2.25 5.90 8.19
C PRO A 48 -3.36 5.12 8.91
N GLY A 49 -3.24 3.79 8.95
CA GLY A 49 -4.21 2.90 9.59
C GLY A 49 -4.50 3.27 11.06
N HIS A 50 -5.65 2.82 11.56
CA HIS A 50 -6.06 3.00 12.98
C HIS A 50 -6.12 4.49 13.42
N GLY A 51 -5.94 4.76 14.71
CA GLY A 51 -5.88 6.09 15.31
C GLY A 51 -6.90 6.30 16.42
N GLY A 52 -6.60 7.20 17.36
CA GLY A 52 -7.44 7.51 18.50
C GLY A 52 -7.64 6.29 19.40
N GLU A 53 -8.90 5.91 19.57
CA GLU A 53 -9.34 4.75 20.37
C GLU A 53 -8.96 3.40 19.76
N ASP A 54 -8.64 3.35 18.47
CA ASP A 54 -8.15 2.15 17.79
C ASP A 54 -6.61 2.15 17.80
N PRO A 55 -5.95 1.34 18.64
CA PRO A 55 -4.49 1.25 18.70
C PRO A 55 -3.88 0.48 17.53
N GLY A 56 -4.68 -0.30 16.80
CA GLY A 56 -4.19 -1.39 15.96
C GLY A 56 -3.40 -2.44 16.74
N SER A 57 -2.47 -3.09 16.06
CA SER A 57 -1.59 -4.09 16.65
C SER A 57 -0.72 -3.51 17.76
N ILE A 58 -0.54 -4.27 18.85
CA ILE A 58 0.26 -3.87 20.00
C ILE A 58 1.54 -4.71 20.04
N GLY A 59 2.69 -4.05 20.06
CA GLY A 59 3.99 -4.71 20.09
C GLY A 59 4.23 -5.52 21.38
N PRO A 60 5.23 -6.43 21.38
CA PRO A 60 5.43 -7.39 22.48
C PRO A 60 5.63 -6.76 23.87
N SER A 61 6.23 -5.57 23.93
CA SER A 61 6.44 -4.83 25.19
C SER A 61 5.19 -4.13 25.72
N ARG A 62 4.08 -4.15 24.98
CA ARG A 62 2.84 -3.39 25.25
C ARG A 62 3.02 -1.88 25.38
N ARG A 63 4.04 -1.34 24.71
CA ARG A 63 4.38 0.10 24.70
C ARG A 63 4.46 0.71 23.31
N LYS A 64 4.31 -0.10 22.26
CA LYS A 64 4.37 0.33 20.87
C LYS A 64 3.04 -0.02 20.23
N TYR A 65 2.38 0.98 19.67
CA TYR A 65 1.10 0.82 19.00
C TYR A 65 1.29 0.99 17.50
N GLU A 66 0.59 0.18 16.73
CA GLU A 66 0.58 0.26 15.27
C GLU A 66 0.21 1.67 14.81
N LYS A 67 -0.83 2.28 15.40
CA LYS A 67 -1.31 3.63 15.05
C LYS A 67 -0.21 4.71 15.07
N ASP A 68 0.77 4.58 15.95
CA ASP A 68 1.88 5.54 16.10
C ASP A 68 2.95 5.28 15.03
N ALA A 69 3.30 4.01 14.85
CA ALA A 69 4.28 3.59 13.86
C ALA A 69 3.82 3.96 12.44
N VAL A 70 2.59 3.64 12.08
CA VAL A 70 2.05 3.92 10.75
C VAL A 70 1.88 5.41 10.51
N LEU A 71 1.49 6.21 11.51
CA LEU A 71 1.46 7.67 11.39
C LEU A 71 2.85 8.25 11.12
N SER A 72 3.87 7.77 11.84
CA SER A 72 5.26 8.20 11.64
C SER A 72 5.78 7.84 10.24
N ILE A 73 5.52 6.61 9.79
CA ILE A 73 5.90 6.14 8.45
C ILE A 73 5.19 6.96 7.37
N SER A 74 3.88 7.15 7.50
CA SER A 74 3.08 7.89 6.52
C SER A 74 3.51 9.34 6.38
N ARG A 75 3.93 10.03 7.46
CA ARG A 75 4.50 11.38 7.36
C ARG A 75 5.81 11.41 6.58
N LYS A 76 6.68 10.42 6.79
CA LYS A 76 7.95 10.31 6.05
C LYS A 76 7.69 10.00 4.57
N LEU A 77 6.74 9.11 4.29
CA LEU A 77 6.30 8.80 2.93
C LEU A 77 5.73 10.04 2.23
N ALA A 78 4.84 10.77 2.90
CA ALA A 78 4.28 12.03 2.41
C ALA A 78 5.38 13.02 2.04
N ALA A 79 6.31 13.28 2.96
CA ALA A 79 7.43 14.20 2.72
C ALA A 79 8.33 13.78 1.55
N GLN A 80 8.60 12.48 1.39
CA GLN A 80 9.40 11.96 0.28
C GLN A 80 8.67 12.09 -1.07
N LEU A 81 7.36 11.84 -1.09
CA LEU A 81 6.54 11.97 -2.28
C LEU A 81 6.33 13.44 -2.67
N ASP A 82 6.05 14.33 -1.71
CA ASP A 82 5.91 15.77 -1.96
C ASP A 82 7.20 16.43 -2.45
N ALA A 83 8.36 15.83 -2.15
CA ALA A 83 9.65 16.26 -2.69
C ALA A 83 9.87 15.85 -4.16
N THR A 84 9.02 14.97 -4.71
CA THR A 84 9.11 14.51 -6.10
C THR A 84 8.32 15.47 -7.02
N PRO A 85 8.96 16.08 -8.03
CA PRO A 85 8.25 16.99 -8.95
C PRO A 85 7.04 16.33 -9.62
N GLY A 86 5.90 17.01 -9.57
CA GLY A 86 4.65 16.52 -10.15
C GLY A 86 3.86 15.55 -9.27
N ILE A 87 4.26 15.34 -8.00
CA ILE A 87 3.48 14.57 -7.01
C ILE A 87 3.03 15.48 -5.87
N LYS A 88 1.80 15.28 -5.41
CA LYS A 88 1.29 15.84 -4.16
C LYS A 88 0.69 14.76 -3.29
N THR A 89 0.75 14.98 -1.99
CA THR A 89 0.12 14.10 -1.02
C THR A 89 -0.94 14.79 -0.17
N ARG A 90 -1.94 14.01 0.23
CA ARG A 90 -2.86 14.35 1.33
C ARG A 90 -2.98 13.16 2.26
N MET A 91 -3.20 13.40 3.55
CA MET A 91 -3.31 12.34 4.54
C MET A 91 -4.74 12.26 5.10
N THR A 92 -5.29 11.06 5.25
CA THR A 92 -6.63 10.86 5.86
C THR A 92 -6.64 11.28 7.33
N ARG A 93 -5.50 11.17 8.01
CA ARG A 93 -5.23 11.77 9.32
C ARG A 93 -3.81 12.30 9.44
N THR A 94 -3.67 13.44 10.12
CA THR A 94 -2.37 14.06 10.43
C THR A 94 -2.07 14.07 11.92
N GLY A 95 -2.93 13.44 12.74
CA GLY A 95 -2.79 13.32 14.18
C GLY A 95 -3.27 11.97 14.70
N ASP A 96 -3.27 11.80 16.01
CA ASP A 96 -3.80 10.61 16.67
C ASP A 96 -5.30 10.76 16.93
N TYR A 97 -6.09 10.53 15.89
CA TYR A 97 -7.54 10.45 15.98
C TYR A 97 -8.06 9.35 15.04
N PHE A 98 -9.19 8.76 15.42
CA PHE A 98 -9.82 7.71 14.64
C PHE A 98 -10.43 8.27 13.35
N VAL A 99 -10.30 7.52 12.25
CA VAL A 99 -10.99 7.78 10.99
C VAL A 99 -11.74 6.52 10.59
N ASN A 100 -13.05 6.64 10.40
CA ASN A 100 -13.91 5.54 9.95
C ASN A 100 -13.45 5.02 8.57
N LEU A 101 -13.50 3.70 8.35
CA LEU A 101 -13.05 3.06 7.10
C LEU A 101 -13.71 3.65 5.85
N ASN A 102 -15.02 3.90 5.88
CA ASN A 102 -15.73 4.50 4.74
C ASN A 102 -15.27 5.94 4.49
N ARG A 103 -14.93 6.68 5.55
CA ARG A 103 -14.40 8.05 5.43
C ARG A 103 -13.03 8.08 4.78
N ARG A 104 -12.17 7.07 5.00
CA ARG A 104 -10.84 6.98 4.39
C ARG A 104 -10.93 6.90 2.86
N VAL A 105 -11.81 6.04 2.36
CA VAL A 105 -12.07 5.90 0.91
C VAL A 105 -12.80 7.12 0.35
N ALA A 106 -13.81 7.63 1.06
CA ALA A 106 -14.53 8.83 0.65
C ALA A 106 -13.60 10.04 0.55
N PHE A 107 -12.69 10.23 1.51
CA PHE A 107 -11.67 11.28 1.48
C PHE A 107 -10.81 11.18 0.21
N ALA A 108 -10.35 9.99 -0.17
CA ALA A 108 -9.59 9.83 -1.41
C ALA A 108 -10.39 10.24 -2.66
N ARG A 109 -11.67 9.85 -2.72
CA ARG A 109 -12.56 10.19 -3.83
C ARG A 109 -12.90 11.68 -3.89
N GLU A 110 -13.23 12.30 -2.76
CA GLU A 110 -13.56 13.72 -2.64
C GLU A 110 -12.39 14.65 -3.01
N ASN A 111 -11.17 14.12 -2.95
CA ASN A 111 -9.96 14.85 -3.32
C ASN A 111 -9.50 14.54 -4.75
N ASP A 112 -10.23 13.72 -5.50
CA ASP A 112 -9.83 13.24 -6.84
C ASP A 112 -8.43 12.59 -6.83
N ALA A 113 -8.14 11.82 -5.77
CA ALA A 113 -6.86 11.14 -5.64
C ALA A 113 -6.69 10.07 -6.72
N HIS A 114 -5.52 10.07 -7.38
CA HIS A 114 -5.16 9.08 -8.39
C HIS A 114 -4.78 7.73 -7.75
N LEU A 115 -4.29 7.77 -6.51
CA LEU A 115 -3.90 6.60 -5.73
C LEU A 115 -4.22 6.80 -4.26
N LEU A 116 -4.72 5.75 -3.62
CA LEU A 116 -4.82 5.63 -2.17
C LEU A 116 -3.80 4.59 -1.69
N ILE A 117 -2.88 5.00 -0.81
CA ILE A 117 -1.91 4.11 -0.15
C ILE A 117 -2.29 4.00 1.32
N SER A 118 -2.79 2.85 1.75
CA SER A 118 -3.00 2.57 3.18
C SER A 118 -1.76 1.92 3.79
N VAL A 119 -1.34 2.42 4.95
CA VAL A 119 -0.11 1.99 5.65
C VAL A 119 -0.50 1.31 6.96
N HIS A 120 -0.08 0.05 7.09
CA HIS A 120 -0.34 -0.82 8.23
C HIS A 120 0.95 -1.50 8.71
N ALA A 121 0.94 -1.94 9.96
CA ALA A 121 1.98 -2.75 10.59
C ALA A 121 1.31 -3.86 11.42
N ASP A 122 0.49 -4.65 10.72
CA ASP A 122 -0.29 -5.74 11.29
C ASP A 122 0.58 -6.76 12.04
N ALA A 123 -0.09 -7.53 12.90
CA ALA A 123 0.52 -8.61 13.65
C ALA A 123 -0.10 -9.97 13.34
N PHE A 124 0.69 -11.02 13.57
CA PHE A 124 0.24 -12.40 13.61
C PHE A 124 0.36 -12.95 15.03
N THR A 125 -0.37 -14.02 15.34
CA THR A 125 -0.30 -14.70 16.65
C THR A 125 1.05 -15.38 16.89
N SER A 126 1.75 -15.79 15.82
CA SER A 126 3.11 -16.31 15.86
C SER A 126 4.12 -15.20 15.53
N PRO A 127 5.29 -15.15 16.18
CA PRO A 127 6.34 -14.18 15.88
C PRO A 127 7.16 -14.52 14.61
N GLN A 128 6.89 -15.66 13.97
CA GLN A 128 7.67 -16.13 12.82
C GLN A 128 7.44 -15.31 11.54
N PRO A 129 6.19 -14.95 11.15
CA PRO A 129 5.96 -14.10 9.98
C PRO A 129 6.54 -12.69 10.19
N ARG A 130 7.37 -12.25 9.26
CA ARG A 130 8.03 -10.94 9.29
C ARG A 130 8.42 -10.48 7.88
N GLY A 131 8.52 -9.17 7.68
CA GLY A 131 8.88 -8.54 6.40
C GLY A 131 7.80 -7.56 5.93
N GLY A 132 8.08 -6.88 4.81
CA GLY A 132 7.09 -6.01 4.16
C GLY A 132 6.20 -6.78 3.19
N SER A 133 4.94 -6.39 3.10
CA SER A 133 3.95 -6.93 2.17
C SER A 133 3.19 -5.78 1.50
N VAL A 134 2.64 -6.06 0.32
CA VAL A 134 1.76 -5.13 -0.41
C VAL A 134 0.52 -5.91 -0.83
N PHE A 135 -0.65 -5.36 -0.51
CA PHE A 135 -1.93 -5.90 -0.90
C PHE A 135 -2.58 -4.98 -1.93
N VAL A 136 -3.25 -5.57 -2.91
CA VAL A 136 -4.07 -4.85 -3.90
C VAL A 136 -5.45 -5.47 -3.91
N LEU A 137 -6.48 -4.64 -4.10
CA LEU A 137 -7.86 -5.12 -4.15
C LEU A 137 -8.04 -6.05 -5.36
N ASN A 138 -8.54 -7.26 -5.11
CA ASN A 138 -8.98 -8.17 -6.16
C ASN A 138 -10.51 -8.17 -6.20
N THR A 139 -11.10 -7.63 -7.27
CA THR A 139 -12.57 -7.54 -7.43
C THR A 139 -13.23 -8.85 -7.88
N ARG A 140 -12.47 -9.95 -8.01
CA ARG A 140 -12.96 -11.27 -8.45
C ARG A 140 -13.15 -12.28 -7.31
N ARG A 141 -13.03 -11.87 -6.05
CA ARG A 141 -13.43 -12.68 -4.89
C ARG A 141 -14.45 -11.88 -4.07
N ALA A 142 -15.70 -12.32 -4.15
CA ALA A 142 -16.74 -12.10 -3.16
C ALA A 142 -16.85 -13.37 -2.31
#